data_AF-A0A931Y4F3-F1
#
_entry.id   AF-A0A931Y4F3-F1
#
_cell.length_a   1.000
_cell.length_b   1.000
_cell.length_c   1.000
_cell.angle_alpha   90.00
_cell.angle_beta   90.00
_cell.angle_gamma   90.00
#
_symmetry.space_group_name_H-M   'P 1'
#
loop_
_entity.id
_entity.type
_entity.pdbx_description
1 polymer ?
#
loop_
_entity_poly.entity_id
_entity_poly.type
_entity_poly.pdbx_seq_one_letter_code
_entity_poly.pdbx_strand_id
1 'polypeptide(L)'
;MKRLLLVTFALSACIAEGSAMTAPPPPRDEAIAPEPPARAAQSSLVTWKGRPGDHVEWLAFPAQKSLSDASWGPALTDVENHLPSSYGTTYRDADKITHGHETSHGIHAHLRNYFNKTGQRANALYVLGDRAAIVVEPKIRKSQVAPFVPTSLRGSRYATYVTGQTAWDDTPLYVWDEWNAYVNGGAVGTDLVKRGLWKAGWRDGVNGQLEFAVYAVAVAMAVQKHDPAYLEGNQQFRELLAWNLRRTMSIFREGQKMKEFAWATQDAYYERMKTGADAAPWRAFFEGFFGDAFTKEVLFGATVGDAPDAGPPDDDADDDGVPDAADTCGKTPPGANVWREGEWIGCATGQRRDSGPWGGADADADGVADGKDRCSKTPPGAPVWTHGEWIGCAAGQLRDA
;
A
#
# COMPACT_ATOMS: atom_id res chain seq x y z
N MET A 1 -11.70 -8.03 39.12
CA MET A 1 -10.79 -6.86 39.26
C MET A 1 -9.41 -7.24 38.73
N LYS A 2 -9.14 -6.98 37.45
CA LYS A 2 -7.81 -7.14 36.83
C LYS A 2 -7.44 -5.79 36.22
N ARG A 3 -6.32 -5.23 36.67
CA ARG A 3 -5.84 -3.87 36.35
C ARG A 3 -5.41 -3.81 34.88
N LEU A 4 -5.98 -2.83 34.18
CA LEU A 4 -5.63 -2.36 32.85
C LEU A 4 -4.29 -1.60 32.97
N LEU A 5 -3.24 -2.06 32.30
CA LEU A 5 -1.98 -1.33 32.18
C LEU A 5 -2.14 -0.32 31.03
N LEU A 6 -2.42 0.93 31.36
CA LEU A 6 -2.31 2.05 30.42
C LEU A 6 -0.83 2.25 30.09
N VAL A 7 -0.47 2.12 28.81
CA VAL A 7 0.83 2.55 28.29
C VAL A 7 0.65 3.98 27.80
N THR A 8 1.27 4.92 28.51
CA THR A 8 1.30 6.35 28.18
C THR A 8 2.26 6.58 27.01
N PHE A 9 1.76 7.15 25.91
CA PHE A 9 2.59 7.68 24.83
C PHE A 9 3.26 8.99 25.30
N ALA A 10 4.57 9.08 25.16
CA ALA A 10 5.32 10.30 25.40
C ALA A 10 5.34 11.14 24.12
N LEU A 11 4.50 12.16 24.07
CA LEU A 11 4.70 13.34 23.23
C LEU A 11 5.78 14.24 23.84
N SER A 12 6.47 14.97 22.96
CA SER A 12 7.20 16.23 23.19
C SER A 12 8.74 16.14 23.28
N ALA A 13 9.42 16.73 22.28
CA ALA A 13 10.17 17.98 22.47
C ALA A 13 10.78 18.49 21.13
N CYS A 14 10.29 19.63 20.65
CA CYS A 14 11.02 20.54 19.76
C CYS A 14 11.55 21.71 20.60
N ILE A 15 12.86 22.01 20.56
CA ILE A 15 13.44 23.34 20.83
C ILE A 15 14.67 23.53 19.93
N ALA A 16 14.83 24.76 19.43
CA ALA A 16 15.84 25.22 18.48
C ALA A 16 17.02 25.98 19.14
N GLU A 17 18.01 26.28 18.29
CA GLU A 17 19.05 27.33 18.34
C GLU A 17 20.44 27.06 18.95
N GLY A 18 21.47 27.48 18.20
CA GLY A 18 22.77 27.92 18.76
C GLY A 18 24.03 27.45 18.04
N SER A 19 24.51 28.24 17.06
CA SER A 19 25.75 28.03 16.29
C SER A 19 27.03 28.30 17.10
N ALA A 20 28.09 27.50 16.88
CA ALA A 20 29.48 27.92 17.06
C ALA A 20 30.40 27.20 16.06
N MET A 21 31.09 27.98 15.22
CA MET A 21 32.02 27.51 14.21
C MET A 21 33.33 26.99 14.84
N THR A 22 33.78 25.81 14.42
CA THR A 22 35.14 25.31 14.65
C THR A 22 35.77 24.84 13.34
N ALA A 23 37.04 25.18 13.15
CA ALA A 23 37.82 25.01 11.93
C ALA A 23 37.92 23.55 11.41
N PRO A 24 38.14 23.34 10.08
CA PRO A 24 38.22 22.01 9.51
C PRO A 24 39.50 21.26 9.90
N PRO A 25 39.45 19.94 10.13
CA PRO A 25 40.63 19.11 10.37
C PRO A 25 41.45 18.89 9.08
N PRO A 26 42.76 18.55 9.21
CA PRO A 26 43.63 18.33 8.06
C PRO A 26 43.20 17.11 7.21
N PRO A 27 43.55 17.08 5.91
CA PRO A 27 43.17 16.00 5.01
C PRO A 27 43.79 14.67 5.46
N ARG A 28 42.97 13.62 5.51
CA ARG A 28 43.41 12.25 5.80
C ARG A 28 43.93 11.61 4.53
N ASP A 29 45.00 10.84 4.69
CA ASP A 29 45.59 9.99 3.66
C ASP A 29 44.51 9.21 2.90
N GLU A 30 44.62 9.21 1.56
CA GLU A 30 43.76 8.46 0.66
C GLU A 30 43.80 6.97 1.01
N ALA A 31 42.74 6.51 1.67
CA ALA A 31 42.50 5.09 1.83
C ALA A 31 42.22 4.49 0.45
N ILE A 32 43.08 3.56 0.04
CA ILE A 32 42.89 2.68 -1.12
C ILE A 32 41.46 2.14 -1.07
N ALA A 33 40.69 2.41 -2.13
CA ALA A 33 39.33 1.92 -2.25
C ALA A 33 39.31 0.40 -2.08
N PRO A 34 38.43 -0.18 -1.24
CA PRO A 34 38.27 -1.62 -1.18
C PRO A 34 37.86 -2.13 -2.56
N GLU A 35 38.46 -3.25 -2.99
CA GLU A 35 38.06 -3.96 -4.21
C GLU A 35 36.53 -4.11 -4.25
N PRO A 36 35.91 -3.97 -5.43
CA PRO A 36 34.48 -4.21 -5.56
C PRO A 36 34.18 -5.61 -5.05
N PRO A 37 33.15 -5.80 -4.20
CA PRO A 37 32.81 -7.12 -3.71
C PRO A 37 32.61 -8.03 -4.90
N ALA A 38 33.32 -9.17 -4.88
CA ALA A 38 33.12 -10.26 -5.81
C ALA A 38 31.61 -10.48 -5.98
N ARG A 39 31.14 -10.46 -7.23
CA ARG A 39 29.76 -10.69 -7.64
C ARG A 39 29.16 -11.75 -6.72
N ALA A 40 28.26 -11.33 -5.84
CA ALA A 40 27.71 -12.19 -4.79
C ALA A 40 27.27 -13.49 -5.45
N ALA A 41 27.73 -14.62 -4.88
CA ALA A 41 27.30 -15.95 -5.27
C ALA A 41 25.78 -15.92 -5.47
N GLN A 42 25.33 -16.33 -6.65
CA GLN A 42 23.93 -16.31 -7.07
C GLN A 42 23.08 -16.97 -5.97
N SER A 43 22.45 -16.13 -5.15
CA SER A 43 21.44 -16.53 -4.18
C SER A 43 20.37 -17.29 -4.96
N SER A 44 19.99 -18.47 -4.47
CA SER A 44 18.85 -19.25 -4.95
C SER A 44 17.72 -18.29 -5.30
N LEU A 45 17.44 -18.15 -6.59
CA LEU A 45 16.44 -17.22 -7.11
C LEU A 45 15.12 -17.60 -6.44
N VAL A 46 14.62 -16.75 -5.55
CA VAL A 46 13.24 -16.84 -5.08
C VAL A 46 12.39 -16.94 -6.33
N THR A 47 11.70 -18.06 -6.50
CA THR A 47 10.83 -18.26 -7.65
C THR A 47 9.49 -17.64 -7.31
N TRP A 48 9.15 -16.56 -8.01
CA TRP A 48 7.86 -15.90 -7.90
C TRP A 48 6.83 -16.63 -8.75
N LYS A 49 5.62 -16.80 -8.21
CA LYS A 49 4.46 -17.17 -9.00
C LYS A 49 3.81 -15.85 -9.43
N GLY A 50 3.77 -15.55 -10.73
CA GLY A 50 3.32 -14.23 -11.20
C GLY A 50 4.32 -13.10 -10.90
N ARG A 51 3.84 -11.85 -10.86
CA ARG A 51 4.68 -10.69 -10.53
C ARG A 51 4.90 -10.63 -9.02
N PRO A 52 6.06 -10.14 -8.55
CA PRO A 52 6.25 -9.89 -7.13
C PRO A 52 5.14 -9.00 -6.56
N GLY A 53 4.46 -9.48 -5.52
CA GLY A 53 3.35 -8.82 -4.84
C GLY A 53 1.96 -9.28 -5.25
N ASP A 54 1.82 -10.18 -6.23
CA ASP A 54 0.51 -10.66 -6.71
C ASP A 54 -0.14 -11.67 -5.77
N HIS A 55 0.63 -12.29 -4.86
CA HIS A 55 0.14 -13.36 -3.99
C HIS A 55 0.23 -13.01 -2.50
N VAL A 56 -0.01 -11.74 -2.17
CA VAL A 56 -0.27 -11.35 -0.78
C VAL A 56 -1.56 -12.02 -0.31
N GLU A 57 -1.48 -12.71 0.82
CA GLU A 57 -2.65 -13.23 1.51
C GLU A 57 -3.30 -12.09 2.31
N TRP A 58 -4.49 -11.67 1.85
CA TRP A 58 -5.24 -10.59 2.48
C TRP A 58 -6.19 -11.12 3.55
N LEU A 59 -6.17 -10.46 4.71
CA LEU A 59 -7.23 -10.48 5.70
C LEU A 59 -8.23 -9.38 5.32
N ALA A 60 -9.47 -9.77 5.05
CA ALA A 60 -10.59 -8.85 4.97
C ALA A 60 -10.85 -8.25 6.37
N PHE A 61 -10.77 -6.93 6.47
CA PHE A 61 -11.00 -6.18 7.68
C PHE A 61 -11.92 -5.00 7.36
N PRO A 62 -13.25 -5.19 7.40
CA PRO A 62 -14.21 -4.18 7.00
C PRO A 62 -14.24 -3.00 7.98
N ALA A 63 -14.85 -1.89 7.55
CA ALA A 63 -15.07 -0.71 8.39
C ALA A 63 -15.70 -1.07 9.75
N GLN A 64 -15.10 -0.53 10.82
CA GLN A 64 -15.51 -0.68 12.22
C GLN A 64 -16.41 0.46 12.70
N LYS A 65 -16.51 1.52 11.91
CA LYS A 65 -17.31 2.72 12.15
C LYS A 65 -17.94 3.19 10.83
N SER A 66 -18.87 4.14 10.94
CA SER A 66 -19.49 4.83 9.81
C SER A 66 -19.45 6.35 10.04
N LEU A 67 -18.24 6.88 10.07
CA LEU A 67 -17.93 8.29 10.25
C LEU A 67 -17.59 8.93 8.91
N SER A 68 -17.85 10.22 8.81
CA SER A 68 -17.48 11.06 7.67
C SER A 68 -17.19 12.48 8.15
N ASP A 69 -16.26 13.15 7.49
CA ASP A 69 -15.98 14.58 7.68
C ASP A 69 -15.67 15.17 6.30
N ALA A 70 -16.21 16.35 6.02
CA ALA A 70 -16.00 17.05 4.75
C ALA A 70 -14.52 17.36 4.47
N SER A 71 -13.66 17.31 5.50
CA SER A 71 -12.23 17.59 5.40
C SER A 71 -11.35 16.34 5.21
N TRP A 72 -11.88 15.11 5.21
CA TRP A 72 -11.04 13.90 5.30
C TRP A 72 -10.64 13.31 3.93
N GLY A 73 -11.44 13.49 2.88
CA GLY A 73 -11.25 12.71 1.65
C GLY A 73 -11.41 11.19 1.90
N PRO A 74 -11.48 10.36 0.85
CA PRO A 74 -11.65 8.92 1.00
C PRO A 74 -10.55 8.22 1.79
N ALA A 75 -9.28 8.58 1.61
CA ALA A 75 -8.18 7.85 2.26
C ALA A 75 -8.22 7.98 3.79
N LEU A 76 -8.45 9.19 4.32
CA LEU A 76 -8.54 9.36 5.77
C LEU A 76 -9.88 8.85 6.32
N THR A 77 -10.96 8.97 5.53
CA THR A 77 -12.27 8.40 5.90
C THR A 77 -12.16 6.88 6.04
N ASP A 78 -11.46 6.22 5.14
CA ASP A 78 -11.15 4.80 5.20
C ASP A 78 -10.39 4.48 6.51
N VAL A 79 -9.21 5.08 6.71
CA VAL A 79 -8.38 4.82 7.89
C VAL A 79 -9.16 5.06 9.20
N GLU A 80 -9.88 6.16 9.32
CA GLU A 80 -10.64 6.48 10.54
C GLU A 80 -11.76 5.48 10.81
N ASN A 81 -12.42 5.00 9.75
CA ASN A 81 -13.49 4.01 9.86
C ASN A 81 -12.98 2.60 10.17
N HIS A 82 -11.72 2.29 9.85
CA HIS A 82 -11.11 1.00 10.17
C HIS A 82 -10.52 0.94 11.57
N LEU A 83 -10.28 2.08 12.23
CA LEU A 83 -9.94 2.08 13.65
C LEU A 83 -11.10 1.48 14.47
N PRO A 84 -10.87 0.48 15.35
CA PRO A 84 -11.91 -0.10 16.19
C PRO A 84 -12.71 0.97 16.94
N SER A 85 -14.03 0.80 16.98
CA SER A 85 -14.94 1.76 17.65
C SER A 85 -14.60 1.97 19.12
N SER A 86 -14.10 0.93 19.81
CA SER A 86 -13.67 0.98 21.21
C SER A 86 -12.47 1.90 21.46
N TYR A 87 -11.70 2.25 20.43
CA TYR A 87 -10.53 3.13 20.56
C TYR A 87 -10.92 4.60 20.43
N GLY A 88 -12.19 4.89 20.07
CA GLY A 88 -12.72 6.24 19.96
C GLY A 88 -11.87 7.10 19.01
N THR A 89 -11.40 8.24 19.53
CA THR A 89 -10.58 9.24 18.82
C THR A 89 -9.13 9.26 19.28
N THR A 90 -8.66 8.20 19.95
CA THR A 90 -7.34 8.17 20.63
C THR A 90 -6.17 8.47 19.69
N TYR A 91 -6.30 8.11 18.42
CA TYR A 91 -5.24 8.23 17.40
C TYR A 91 -5.45 9.42 16.44
N ARG A 92 -6.39 10.32 16.75
CA ARG A 92 -6.61 11.49 15.91
C ARG A 92 -5.51 12.53 16.11
N ASP A 93 -5.12 13.15 15.02
CA ASP A 93 -4.25 14.32 15.02
C ASP A 93 -4.91 15.48 14.25
N ALA A 94 -4.48 16.70 14.54
CA ALA A 94 -4.93 17.88 13.81
C ALA A 94 -4.36 17.91 12.38
N ASP A 95 -3.10 17.50 12.22
CA ASP A 95 -2.48 17.31 10.91
C ASP A 95 -3.01 16.02 10.27
N LYS A 96 -3.53 16.12 9.04
CA LYS A 96 -4.25 15.01 8.41
C LYS A 96 -3.34 13.87 7.96
N ILE A 97 -2.08 14.16 7.63
CA ILE A 97 -1.09 13.12 7.31
C ILE A 97 -0.73 12.38 8.59
N THR A 98 -0.44 13.11 9.66
CA THR A 98 -0.18 12.52 10.98
C THR A 98 -1.39 11.73 11.48
N HIS A 99 -2.61 12.23 11.28
CA HIS A 99 -3.84 11.53 11.67
C HIS A 99 -3.94 10.16 10.96
N GLY A 100 -3.74 10.11 9.64
CA GLY A 100 -3.69 8.86 8.90
C GLY A 100 -2.58 7.92 9.40
N HIS A 101 -1.40 8.46 9.69
CA HIS A 101 -0.25 7.71 10.21
C HIS A 101 -0.53 7.08 11.58
N GLU A 102 -0.88 7.89 12.58
CA GLU A 102 -1.14 7.44 13.96
C GLU A 102 -2.32 6.47 14.02
N THR A 103 -3.38 6.73 13.26
CA THR A 103 -4.55 5.85 13.22
C THR A 103 -4.21 4.50 12.61
N SER A 104 -3.29 4.45 11.64
CA SER A 104 -2.78 3.18 11.09
C SER A 104 -2.13 2.33 12.18
N HIS A 105 -1.31 2.92 13.07
CA HIS A 105 -0.73 2.18 14.22
C HIS A 105 -1.80 1.61 15.15
N GLY A 106 -2.89 2.36 15.39
CA GLY A 106 -4.03 1.86 16.15
C GLY A 106 -4.68 0.63 15.53
N ILE A 107 -4.86 0.63 14.21
CA ILE A 107 -5.41 -0.51 13.46
C ILE A 107 -4.42 -1.69 13.48
N HIS A 108 -3.15 -1.46 13.20
CA HIS A 108 -2.10 -2.48 13.20
C HIS A 108 -2.00 -3.19 14.54
N ALA A 109 -1.98 -2.41 15.64
CA ALA A 109 -1.97 -2.95 16.99
C ALA A 109 -3.22 -3.80 17.28
N HIS A 110 -4.40 -3.37 16.83
CA HIS A 110 -5.62 -4.16 16.98
C HIS A 110 -5.54 -5.49 16.22
N LEU A 111 -5.18 -5.44 14.93
CA LEU A 111 -5.06 -6.62 14.09
C LEU A 111 -4.05 -7.63 14.64
N ARG A 112 -2.87 -7.17 15.06
CA ARG A 112 -1.86 -8.04 15.71
C ARG A 112 -2.38 -8.75 16.95
N ASN A 113 -3.14 -8.04 17.78
CA ASN A 113 -3.56 -8.54 19.08
C ASN A 113 -4.81 -9.43 19.00
N TYR A 114 -5.71 -9.19 18.04
CA TYR A 114 -7.02 -9.84 17.98
C TYR A 114 -7.25 -10.71 16.73
N PHE A 115 -6.49 -10.50 15.65
CA PHE A 115 -6.67 -11.21 14.37
C PHE A 115 -5.49 -12.12 14.01
N ASN A 116 -4.38 -12.05 14.73
CA ASN A 116 -3.25 -12.95 14.52
C ASN A 116 -3.59 -14.39 14.92
N LYS A 117 -3.84 -15.24 13.91
CA LYS A 117 -4.12 -16.68 14.07
C LYS A 117 -2.91 -17.58 13.75
N THR A 118 -1.72 -17.00 13.54
CA THR A 118 -0.53 -17.74 13.10
C THR A 118 0.08 -18.62 14.20
N GLY A 119 -0.31 -18.41 15.46
CA GLY A 119 0.29 -19.05 16.63
C GLY A 119 1.72 -18.58 16.93
N GLN A 120 2.22 -17.59 16.17
CA GLN A 120 3.56 -17.01 16.31
C GLN A 120 3.45 -15.51 16.51
N ARG A 121 4.54 -14.88 16.97
CA ARG A 121 4.61 -13.41 16.98
C ARG A 121 4.56 -12.94 15.53
N ALA A 122 3.68 -11.99 15.26
CA ALA A 122 3.48 -11.44 13.92
C ALA A 122 3.22 -9.94 14.02
N ASN A 123 3.53 -9.24 12.93
CA ASN A 123 3.03 -7.92 12.66
C ASN A 123 1.78 -7.95 11.78
N ALA A 124 1.01 -6.87 11.78
CA ALA A 124 -0.18 -6.74 10.93
C ALA A 124 -0.25 -5.33 10.38
N LEU A 125 -0.46 -5.21 9.07
CA LEU A 125 -0.43 -3.95 8.33
C LEU A 125 -1.77 -3.77 7.62
N TYR A 126 -2.46 -2.66 7.87
CA TYR A 126 -3.70 -2.28 7.20
C TYR A 126 -3.38 -1.36 6.03
N VAL A 127 -3.85 -1.69 4.83
CA VAL A 127 -3.35 -1.08 3.58
C VAL A 127 -4.42 -0.31 2.79
N LEU A 128 -5.51 0.07 3.47
CA LEU A 128 -6.74 0.64 2.90
C LEU A 128 -7.60 -0.38 2.12
N GLY A 129 -8.86 -0.02 1.91
CA GLY A 129 -9.82 -0.78 1.11
C GLY A 129 -10.16 -2.13 1.72
N ASP A 130 -10.49 -2.14 3.02
CA ASP A 130 -10.84 -3.33 3.80
C ASP A 130 -9.74 -4.43 3.83
N ARG A 131 -8.49 -4.09 3.48
CA ARG A 131 -7.39 -5.05 3.39
C ARG A 131 -6.36 -4.87 4.50
N ALA A 132 -6.02 -5.97 5.13
CA ALA A 132 -4.84 -6.09 5.97
C ALA A 132 -4.01 -7.32 5.64
N ALA A 133 -2.75 -7.32 6.03
CA ALA A 133 -1.87 -8.48 5.93
C ALA A 133 -1.24 -8.78 7.29
N ILE A 134 -1.18 -10.06 7.66
CA ILE A 134 -0.49 -10.52 8.87
C ILE A 134 0.81 -11.20 8.43
N VAL A 135 1.94 -10.80 9.02
CA VAL A 135 3.28 -11.32 8.69
C VAL A 135 3.98 -11.75 9.96
N VAL A 136 4.32 -13.03 10.06
CA VAL A 136 5.10 -13.57 11.19
C VAL A 136 6.44 -12.83 11.31
N GLU A 137 6.96 -12.61 12.52
CA GLU A 137 8.27 -11.98 12.70
C GLU A 137 9.41 -12.92 12.24
N PRO A 138 10.41 -12.43 11.50
CA PRO A 138 11.65 -13.17 11.27
C PRO A 138 12.48 -13.28 12.55
N LYS A 139 13.33 -14.31 12.65
CA LYS A 139 14.21 -14.54 13.82
C LYS A 139 15.48 -13.70 13.76
N ILE A 140 15.32 -12.40 13.56
CA ILE A 140 16.40 -11.40 13.62
C ILE A 140 16.06 -10.34 14.66
N ARG A 141 17.06 -9.55 15.05
CA ARG A 141 16.89 -8.35 15.86
C ARG A 141 16.78 -7.11 14.99
N LYS A 142 15.98 -6.13 15.41
CA LYS A 142 15.90 -4.81 14.74
C LYS A 142 17.26 -4.13 14.66
N SER A 143 18.07 -4.23 15.71
CA SER A 143 19.45 -3.72 15.74
C SER A 143 20.37 -4.30 14.65
N GLN A 144 20.03 -5.45 14.05
CA GLN A 144 20.79 -6.04 12.95
C GLN A 144 20.51 -5.39 11.58
N VAL A 145 19.54 -4.47 11.48
CA VAL A 145 19.15 -3.82 10.21
C VAL A 145 20.12 -2.70 9.82
N ALA A 146 20.64 -1.94 10.79
CA ALA A 146 21.47 -0.75 10.56
C ALA A 146 22.65 -0.94 9.58
N PRO A 147 23.42 -2.06 9.62
CA PRO A 147 24.52 -2.29 8.69
C PRO A 147 24.11 -2.38 7.22
N PHE A 148 22.83 -2.64 6.93
CA PHE A 148 22.31 -2.82 5.57
C PHE A 148 21.71 -1.54 4.97
N VAL A 149 21.62 -0.45 5.75
CA VAL A 149 21.16 0.85 5.25
C VAL A 149 22.36 1.63 4.70
N PRO A 150 22.40 1.93 3.38
CA PRO A 150 23.46 2.74 2.78
C PRO A 150 23.58 4.08 3.48
N THR A 151 24.81 4.54 3.71
CA THR A 151 25.08 5.78 4.46
C THR A 151 24.40 6.99 3.82
N SER A 152 24.42 7.08 2.49
CA SER A 152 23.79 8.14 1.70
C SER A 152 22.26 8.14 1.73
N LEU A 153 21.68 7.04 2.22
CA LEU A 153 20.24 6.80 2.41
C LEU A 153 19.85 6.73 3.89
N ARG A 154 20.73 7.18 4.80
CA ARG A 154 20.37 7.40 6.21
C ARG A 154 19.70 8.77 6.34
N GLY A 155 18.43 8.83 5.94
CA GLY A 155 17.58 10.00 6.04
C GLY A 155 17.27 10.43 7.47
N SER A 156 16.42 11.45 7.58
CA SER A 156 16.07 12.11 8.85
C SER A 156 15.48 11.15 9.90
N ARG A 157 14.82 10.08 9.46
CA ARG A 157 14.12 9.10 10.30
C ARG A 157 15.03 7.94 10.74
N TYR A 158 16.19 7.75 10.09
CA TYR A 158 17.11 6.65 10.38
C TYR A 158 17.50 6.57 11.86
N ALA A 159 17.92 7.70 12.43
CA ALA A 159 18.41 7.76 13.80
C ALA A 159 17.33 7.34 14.81
N THR A 160 16.08 7.74 14.57
CA THR A 160 14.95 7.40 15.44
C THR A 160 14.55 5.93 15.30
N TYR A 161 14.23 5.46 14.10
CA TYR A 161 13.53 4.19 13.94
C TYR A 161 14.47 2.99 13.77
N VAL A 162 15.65 3.19 13.16
CA VAL A 162 16.60 2.11 12.93
C VAL A 162 17.53 1.95 14.14
N THR A 163 18.21 3.01 14.57
CA THR A 163 19.26 2.92 15.61
C THR A 163 18.85 3.35 17.02
N GLY A 164 17.93 4.32 17.17
CA GLY A 164 17.66 4.99 18.44
C GLY A 164 16.55 4.36 19.27
N GLN A 165 15.48 3.90 18.63
CA GLN A 165 14.43 3.15 19.30
C GLN A 165 14.96 1.77 19.71
N THR A 166 15.07 1.52 21.00
CA THR A 166 15.59 0.25 21.55
C THR A 166 14.48 -0.72 21.96
N ALA A 167 13.25 -0.22 22.13
CA ALA A 167 12.09 -1.09 22.31
C ALA A 167 11.84 -1.92 21.05
N TRP A 168 11.18 -3.08 21.22
CA TRP A 168 10.79 -3.97 20.12
C TRP A 168 11.99 -4.51 19.31
N ASP A 169 13.17 -4.63 19.92
CA ASP A 169 14.35 -5.18 19.23
C ASP A 169 14.16 -6.64 18.80
N ASP A 170 13.30 -7.41 19.47
CA ASP A 170 12.88 -8.77 19.08
C ASP A 170 11.70 -8.80 18.09
N THR A 171 11.31 -7.64 17.55
CA THR A 171 10.15 -7.45 16.66
C THR A 171 10.57 -6.57 15.46
N PRO A 172 11.48 -7.05 14.60
CA PRO A 172 12.10 -6.26 13.54
C PRO A 172 11.11 -5.71 12.51
N LEU A 173 9.95 -6.34 12.31
CA LEU A 173 8.90 -5.81 11.43
C LEU A 173 8.22 -4.55 12.00
N TYR A 174 8.58 -4.07 13.19
CA TYR A 174 8.22 -2.71 13.62
C TYR A 174 8.66 -1.66 12.58
N VAL A 175 9.79 -1.87 11.90
CA VAL A 175 10.20 -0.99 10.78
C VAL A 175 9.16 -0.98 9.65
N TRP A 176 8.44 -2.09 9.43
CA TRP A 176 7.37 -2.18 8.43
C TRP A 176 6.04 -1.60 8.91
N ASP A 177 5.77 -1.65 10.22
CA ASP A 177 4.63 -0.94 10.85
C ASP A 177 4.74 0.57 10.58
N GLU A 178 5.89 1.14 10.91
CA GLU A 178 6.23 2.54 10.62
C GLU A 178 6.18 2.83 9.12
N TRP A 179 6.81 1.99 8.30
CA TRP A 179 6.79 2.15 6.85
C TRP A 179 5.36 2.24 6.31
N ASN A 180 4.49 1.32 6.71
CA ASN A 180 3.12 1.29 6.23
C ASN A 180 2.30 2.48 6.75
N ALA A 181 2.49 2.89 8.02
CA ALA A 181 1.86 4.08 8.56
C ALA A 181 2.26 5.35 7.81
N TYR A 182 3.54 5.49 7.43
CA TYR A 182 4.00 6.58 6.54
C TYR A 182 3.35 6.51 5.16
N VAL A 183 3.19 5.32 4.57
CA VAL A 183 2.53 5.16 3.26
C VAL A 183 1.05 5.53 3.34
N ASN A 184 0.33 5.13 4.40
CA ASN A 184 -1.06 5.52 4.60
C ASN A 184 -1.19 7.03 4.83
N GLY A 185 -0.30 7.64 5.63
CA GLY A 185 -0.24 9.09 5.79
C GLY A 185 0.03 9.82 4.47
N GLY A 186 0.97 9.33 3.66
CA GLY A 186 1.23 9.86 2.33
C GLY A 186 0.04 9.73 1.39
N ALA A 187 -0.68 8.60 1.42
CA ALA A 187 -1.91 8.42 0.66
C ALA A 187 -3.01 9.41 1.08
N VAL A 188 -3.15 9.69 2.38
CA VAL A 188 -4.05 10.73 2.88
C VAL A 188 -3.64 12.11 2.34
N GLY A 189 -2.35 12.44 2.42
CA GLY A 189 -1.82 13.71 1.91
C GLY A 189 -2.12 13.91 0.42
N THR A 190 -1.79 12.93 -0.41
CA THR A 190 -2.00 13.02 -1.87
C THR A 190 -3.48 13.06 -2.25
N ASP A 191 -4.33 12.27 -1.59
CA ASP A 191 -5.79 12.29 -1.79
C ASP A 191 -6.39 13.66 -1.47
N LEU A 192 -5.99 14.28 -0.36
CA LEU A 192 -6.46 15.61 0.03
C LEU A 192 -6.02 16.70 -0.95
N VAL A 193 -4.79 16.64 -1.47
CA VAL A 193 -4.30 17.61 -2.47
C VAL A 193 -5.07 17.48 -3.78
N LYS A 194 -5.23 16.25 -4.30
CA LYS A 194 -6.01 15.97 -5.53
C LYS A 194 -7.42 16.53 -5.48
N ARG A 195 -8.04 16.48 -4.30
CA ARG A 195 -9.43 16.92 -4.08
C ARG A 195 -9.55 18.39 -3.71
N GLY A 196 -8.45 19.14 -3.65
CA GLY A 196 -8.45 20.55 -3.23
C GLY A 196 -8.80 20.77 -1.75
N LEU A 197 -8.77 19.70 -0.94
CA LEU A 197 -9.08 19.70 0.49
C LEU A 197 -7.86 20.05 1.35
N TRP A 198 -6.65 19.94 0.80
CA TRP A 198 -5.42 20.29 1.51
C TRP A 198 -5.31 21.80 1.80
N LYS A 199 -5.09 22.17 3.07
CA LYS A 199 -4.97 23.57 3.52
C LYS A 199 -3.72 23.86 4.35
N ALA A 200 -2.86 22.87 4.61
CA ALA A 200 -1.73 23.02 5.54
C ALA A 200 -0.46 23.64 4.90
N GLY A 201 -0.54 24.08 3.64
CA GLY A 201 0.62 24.60 2.91
C GLY A 201 1.65 23.50 2.62
N TRP A 202 2.93 23.88 2.58
CA TRP A 202 4.01 22.93 2.33
C TRP A 202 4.25 21.99 3.52
N ARG A 203 4.46 20.69 3.25
CA ARG A 203 4.78 19.65 4.23
C ARG A 203 5.73 18.59 3.65
N ASP A 204 6.49 17.94 4.55
CA ASP A 204 7.07 16.62 4.27
C ASP A 204 5.94 15.58 4.28
N GLY A 205 5.24 15.45 3.16
CA GLY A 205 4.09 14.55 3.03
C GLY A 205 4.42 13.16 2.50
N VAL A 206 5.52 13.00 1.75
CA VAL A 206 5.85 11.74 1.05
C VAL A 206 7.33 11.31 1.14
N ASN A 207 8.22 12.09 1.76
CA ASN A 207 9.63 11.66 1.89
C ASN A 207 9.79 10.57 2.96
N GLY A 208 8.97 10.56 4.01
CA GLY A 208 9.02 9.53 5.05
C GLY A 208 8.86 8.11 4.50
N GLN A 209 7.86 7.88 3.64
CA GLN A 209 7.67 6.57 3.01
C GLN A 209 8.82 6.18 2.07
N LEU A 210 9.48 7.13 1.41
CA LEU A 210 10.67 6.87 0.59
C LEU A 210 11.85 6.41 1.45
N GLU A 211 12.10 7.07 2.59
CA GLU A 211 13.13 6.64 3.55
C GLU A 211 12.85 5.20 4.03
N PHE A 212 11.60 4.91 4.39
CA PHE A 212 11.21 3.59 4.88
C PHE A 212 11.17 2.50 3.81
N ALA A 213 11.01 2.81 2.53
CA ALA A 213 11.21 1.83 1.45
C ALA A 213 12.65 1.27 1.48
N VAL A 214 13.64 2.15 1.71
CA VAL A 214 15.05 1.74 1.87
C VAL A 214 15.21 0.85 3.11
N TYR A 215 14.60 1.25 4.23
CA TYR A 215 14.73 0.51 5.49
C TYR A 215 14.02 -0.84 5.46
N ALA A 216 12.87 -0.94 4.78
CA ALA A 216 12.14 -2.19 4.61
C ALA A 216 12.95 -3.21 3.78
N VAL A 217 13.64 -2.76 2.73
CA VAL A 217 14.58 -3.60 1.97
C VAL A 217 15.80 -3.96 2.81
N ALA A 218 16.32 -3.03 3.63
CA ALA A 218 17.40 -3.34 4.57
C ALA A 218 17.00 -4.40 5.61
N VAL A 219 15.73 -4.42 6.06
CA VAL A 219 15.18 -5.52 6.85
C VAL A 219 15.27 -6.83 6.07
N ALA A 220 14.84 -6.87 4.81
CA ALA A 220 14.93 -8.08 3.99
C ALA A 220 16.37 -8.57 3.78
N MET A 221 17.33 -7.66 3.59
CA MET A 221 18.76 -7.98 3.54
C MET A 221 19.27 -8.55 4.87
N ALA A 222 18.83 -7.99 6.00
CA ALA A 222 19.17 -8.52 7.33
C ALA A 222 18.57 -9.92 7.54
N VAL A 223 17.33 -10.15 7.11
CA VAL A 223 16.69 -11.47 7.12
C VAL A 223 17.44 -12.44 6.23
N GLN A 224 17.83 -12.04 5.00
CA GLN A 224 18.63 -12.91 4.12
C GLN A 224 19.94 -13.37 4.80
N LYS A 225 20.60 -12.49 5.55
CA LYS A 225 21.85 -12.82 6.24
C LYS A 225 21.65 -13.68 7.49
N HIS A 226 20.60 -13.41 8.26
CA HIS A 226 20.48 -13.93 9.63
C HIS A 226 19.37 -14.96 9.81
N ASP A 227 18.38 -15.01 8.91
CA ASP A 227 17.29 -15.99 8.88
C ASP A 227 16.90 -16.34 7.42
N PRO A 228 17.83 -16.89 6.61
CA PRO A 228 17.60 -17.16 5.18
C PRO A 228 16.47 -18.15 4.93
N ALA A 229 16.29 -19.14 5.82
CA ALA A 229 15.20 -20.12 5.70
C ALA A 229 13.83 -19.47 5.85
N TYR A 230 13.70 -18.46 6.71
CA TYR A 230 12.49 -17.65 6.78
C TYR A 230 12.26 -16.89 5.48
N LEU A 231 13.31 -16.24 4.94
CA LEU A 231 13.17 -15.47 3.69
C LEU A 231 12.74 -16.36 2.52
N GLU A 232 13.24 -17.58 2.44
CA GLU A 232 12.88 -18.55 1.40
C GLU A 232 11.49 -19.18 1.60
N GLY A 233 11.14 -19.51 2.85
CA GLY A 233 9.89 -20.22 3.17
C GLY A 233 8.67 -19.35 3.41
N ASN A 234 8.83 -18.06 3.72
CA ASN A 234 7.72 -17.18 4.06
C ASN A 234 7.25 -16.37 2.83
N GLN A 235 6.29 -16.90 2.07
CA GLN A 235 5.71 -16.21 0.91
C GLN A 235 5.12 -14.86 1.29
N GLN A 236 4.33 -14.82 2.36
CA GLN A 236 3.61 -13.63 2.81
C GLN A 236 4.54 -12.43 3.09
N PHE A 237 5.71 -12.65 3.70
CA PHE A 237 6.73 -11.62 3.89
C PHE A 237 7.22 -11.07 2.55
N ARG A 238 7.55 -11.93 1.59
CA ARG A 238 8.10 -11.53 0.29
C ARG A 238 7.08 -10.78 -0.56
N GLU A 239 5.88 -11.34 -0.66
CA GLU A 239 4.78 -10.76 -1.44
C GLU A 239 4.37 -9.41 -0.86
N LEU A 240 4.22 -9.29 0.47
CA LEU A 240 3.84 -8.02 1.08
C LEU A 240 4.93 -6.94 0.93
N LEU A 241 6.21 -7.32 1.03
CA LEU A 241 7.32 -6.41 0.75
C LEU A 241 7.23 -5.85 -0.68
N ALA A 242 7.07 -6.73 -1.68
CA ALA A 242 6.96 -6.32 -3.07
C ALA A 242 5.75 -5.42 -3.30
N TRP A 243 4.57 -5.85 -2.86
CA TRP A 243 3.33 -5.10 -3.04
C TRP A 243 3.41 -3.70 -2.40
N ASN A 244 3.91 -3.60 -1.17
CA ASN A 244 3.97 -2.34 -0.47
C ASN A 244 5.09 -1.43 -0.99
N LEU A 245 6.18 -1.97 -1.55
CA LEU A 245 7.21 -1.20 -2.27
C LEU A 245 6.64 -0.53 -3.52
N ARG A 246 5.88 -1.26 -4.34
CA ARG A 246 5.19 -0.70 -5.51
C ARG A 246 4.25 0.44 -5.10
N ARG A 247 3.39 0.19 -4.10
CA ARG A 247 2.46 1.19 -3.54
C ARG A 247 3.21 2.43 -3.04
N THR A 248 4.28 2.24 -2.28
CA THR A 248 5.12 3.32 -1.74
C THR A 248 5.67 4.21 -2.85
N MET A 249 6.26 3.61 -3.88
CA MET A 249 6.89 4.37 -4.96
C MET A 249 5.87 5.06 -5.86
N SER A 250 4.68 4.47 -6.05
CA SER A 250 3.56 5.11 -6.76
C SER A 250 3.12 6.39 -6.05
N ILE A 251 2.76 6.31 -4.77
CA ILE A 251 2.32 7.47 -3.97
C ILE A 251 3.43 8.52 -3.87
N PHE A 252 4.69 8.10 -3.69
CA PHE A 252 5.82 9.03 -3.62
C PHE A 252 6.01 9.79 -4.93
N ARG A 253 6.04 9.08 -6.07
CA ARG A 253 6.27 9.69 -7.39
C ARG A 253 5.15 10.63 -7.81
N GLU A 254 3.95 10.40 -7.30
CA GLU A 254 2.82 11.30 -7.47
C GLU A 254 2.95 12.52 -6.55
N GLY A 255 3.12 12.29 -5.24
CA GLY A 255 3.23 13.36 -4.25
C GLY A 255 4.41 14.30 -4.49
N GLN A 256 5.55 13.80 -4.93
CA GLN A 256 6.75 14.62 -5.21
C GLN A 256 6.49 15.69 -6.30
N LYS A 257 5.47 15.49 -7.15
CA LYS A 257 5.07 16.44 -8.20
C LYS A 257 4.09 17.50 -7.70
N MET A 258 3.50 17.31 -6.51
CA MET A 258 2.56 18.26 -5.91
C MET A 258 3.34 19.39 -5.24
N LYS A 259 3.00 20.65 -5.52
CA LYS A 259 3.69 21.82 -4.93
C LYS A 259 3.65 21.83 -3.40
N GLU A 260 2.65 21.18 -2.81
CA GLU A 260 2.47 21.01 -1.37
C GLU A 260 3.53 20.09 -0.74
N PHE A 261 4.11 19.16 -1.50
CA PHE A 261 5.07 18.16 -1.01
C PHE A 261 6.41 18.15 -1.77
N ALA A 262 6.53 18.92 -2.86
CA ALA A 262 7.74 19.01 -3.67
C ALA A 262 8.86 19.77 -2.94
N TRP A 263 10.08 19.23 -2.96
CA TRP A 263 11.28 19.88 -2.44
C TRP A 263 12.56 19.12 -2.85
N ALA A 264 13.65 19.86 -3.06
CA ALA A 264 14.88 19.30 -3.61
C ALA A 264 15.56 18.22 -2.74
N THR A 265 15.30 18.20 -1.43
CA THR A 265 15.95 17.25 -0.51
C THR A 265 15.49 15.81 -0.76
N GLN A 266 14.19 15.56 -0.96
CA GLN A 266 13.70 14.22 -1.28
C GLN A 266 14.11 13.79 -2.69
N ASP A 267 14.14 14.73 -3.64
CA ASP A 267 14.54 14.43 -5.02
C ASP A 267 16.00 13.98 -5.04
N ALA A 268 16.87 14.71 -4.34
CA ALA A 268 18.26 14.32 -4.17
C ALA A 268 18.41 12.98 -3.44
N TYR A 269 17.54 12.66 -2.47
CA TYR A 269 17.52 11.35 -1.81
C TYR A 269 17.15 10.25 -2.80
N TYR A 270 16.11 10.45 -3.60
CA TYR A 270 15.68 9.48 -4.61
C TYR A 270 16.75 9.28 -5.70
N GLU A 271 17.45 10.35 -6.11
CA GLU A 271 18.59 10.23 -7.02
C GLU A 271 19.74 9.41 -6.41
N ARG A 272 20.07 9.62 -5.14
CA ARG A 272 21.08 8.80 -4.43
C ARG A 272 20.64 7.35 -4.31
N MET A 273 19.36 7.08 -4.12
CA MET A 273 18.81 5.73 -4.09
C MET A 273 19.06 5.02 -5.44
N LYS A 274 18.84 5.71 -6.55
CA LYS A 274 19.06 5.20 -7.92
C LYS A 274 20.53 5.07 -8.31
N THR A 275 21.39 5.99 -7.88
CA THR A 275 22.73 6.15 -8.47
C THR A 275 23.89 6.11 -7.48
N GLY A 276 23.64 6.29 -6.18
CA GLY A 276 24.68 6.39 -5.16
C GLY A 276 25.55 5.14 -5.10
N ALA A 277 26.87 5.32 -5.04
CA ALA A 277 27.84 4.21 -5.08
C ALA A 277 27.72 3.29 -3.86
N ASP A 278 27.51 3.86 -2.67
CA ASP A 278 27.34 3.11 -1.43
C ASP A 278 26.00 2.35 -1.36
N ALA A 279 25.02 2.74 -2.18
CA ALA A 279 23.75 2.05 -2.34
C ALA A 279 23.79 0.93 -3.41
N ALA A 280 24.93 0.68 -4.06
CA ALA A 280 25.06 -0.39 -5.05
C ALA A 280 24.75 -1.80 -4.49
N PRO A 281 25.21 -2.19 -3.28
CA PRO A 281 24.82 -3.50 -2.70
C PRO A 281 23.32 -3.62 -2.42
N TRP A 282 22.68 -2.52 -2.02
CA TRP A 282 21.24 -2.47 -1.78
C TRP A 282 20.47 -2.65 -3.09
N ARG A 283 20.87 -1.96 -4.17
CA ARG A 283 20.26 -2.12 -5.51
C ARG A 283 20.50 -3.52 -6.07
N ALA A 284 21.69 -4.08 -5.88
CA ALA A 284 22.00 -5.44 -6.34
C ALA A 284 21.14 -6.49 -5.62
N PHE A 285 20.88 -6.32 -4.32
CA PHE A 285 19.91 -7.15 -3.61
C PHE A 285 18.51 -6.96 -4.19
N PHE A 286 18.06 -5.72 -4.36
CA PHE A 286 16.72 -5.42 -4.91
C PHE A 286 16.50 -6.10 -6.27
N GLU A 287 17.44 -5.91 -7.20
CA GLU A 287 17.37 -6.50 -8.54
C GLU A 287 17.48 -8.02 -8.51
N GLY A 288 18.38 -8.58 -7.72
CA GLY A 288 18.52 -10.03 -7.60
C GLY A 288 17.33 -10.71 -6.93
N PHE A 289 16.61 -9.99 -6.06
CA PHE A 289 15.49 -10.53 -5.30
C PHE A 289 14.14 -10.40 -6.03
N PHE A 290 13.87 -9.25 -6.65
CA PHE A 290 12.60 -8.98 -7.35
C PHE A 290 12.68 -9.15 -8.88
N GLY A 291 13.88 -9.17 -9.44
CA GLY A 291 14.10 -9.22 -10.89
C GLY A 291 14.13 -7.84 -11.56
N ASP A 292 14.64 -7.82 -12.80
CA ASP A 292 14.89 -6.62 -13.59
C ASP A 292 13.61 -5.81 -13.87
N ALA A 293 12.52 -6.46 -14.28
CA ALA A 293 11.26 -5.77 -14.62
C ALA A 293 10.68 -5.00 -13.42
N PHE A 294 10.55 -5.67 -12.27
CA PHE A 294 10.06 -5.04 -11.04
C PHE A 294 11.01 -3.93 -10.58
N THR A 295 12.32 -4.10 -10.76
CA THR A 295 13.31 -3.07 -10.41
C THR A 295 13.14 -1.82 -11.28
N LYS A 296 12.98 -1.97 -12.59
CA LYS A 296 12.72 -0.86 -13.52
C LYS A 296 11.45 -0.10 -13.16
N GLU A 297 10.36 -0.82 -12.88
CA GLU A 297 9.08 -0.27 -12.46
C GLU A 297 9.19 0.50 -11.13
N VAL A 298 9.67 -0.16 -10.08
CA VAL A 298 9.57 0.33 -8.70
C VAL A 298 10.71 1.30 -8.38
N LEU A 299 11.96 0.97 -8.70
CA LEU A 299 13.12 1.79 -8.36
C LEU A 299 13.33 2.95 -9.33
N PHE A 300 13.14 2.71 -10.63
CA PHE A 300 13.47 3.70 -11.66
C PHE A 300 12.26 4.44 -12.22
N GLY A 301 11.04 3.96 -11.95
CA GLY A 301 9.82 4.56 -12.49
C GLY A 301 9.74 4.46 -14.00
N ALA A 302 10.40 3.46 -14.59
CA ALA A 302 10.23 3.15 -15.99
C ALA A 302 8.78 2.71 -16.19
N THR A 303 8.11 3.32 -17.18
CA THR A 303 6.92 2.75 -17.78
C THR A 303 7.38 1.43 -18.40
N VAL A 304 6.97 0.31 -17.81
CA VAL A 304 7.27 -1.00 -18.39
C VAL A 304 6.47 -1.05 -19.68
N GLY A 305 7.13 -0.90 -20.83
CA GLY A 305 6.47 -1.15 -22.11
C GLY A 305 5.94 -2.58 -22.09
N ASP A 306 4.63 -2.73 -22.21
CA ASP A 306 3.91 -3.98 -22.40
C ASP A 306 4.33 -5.15 -21.48
N ALA A 307 4.32 -4.94 -20.16
CA ALA A 307 4.12 -6.01 -19.19
C ALA A 307 3.04 -5.59 -18.19
N PRO A 308 1.98 -6.41 -18.01
CA PRO A 308 0.67 -5.97 -17.54
C PRO A 308 0.79 -5.32 -16.17
N ASP A 309 0.39 -4.06 -16.11
CA ASP A 309 0.46 -3.15 -14.98
C ASP A 309 -0.52 -3.56 -13.84
N ALA A 310 -0.19 -3.14 -12.62
CA ALA A 310 -1.07 -3.19 -11.45
C ALA A 310 -1.37 -1.76 -10.96
N GLY A 311 -1.48 -0.82 -11.90
CA GLY A 311 -2.39 0.32 -11.83
C GLY A 311 -3.78 -0.07 -12.36
N PRO A 312 -4.79 0.83 -12.33
CA PRO A 312 -6.00 0.62 -13.12
C PRO A 312 -5.52 0.35 -14.55
N PRO A 313 -5.82 -0.82 -15.09
CA PRO A 313 -5.14 -1.30 -16.26
C PRO A 313 -5.49 -0.41 -17.45
N ASP A 314 -4.60 -0.35 -18.44
CA ASP A 314 -4.78 0.50 -19.63
C ASP A 314 -5.99 0.08 -20.51
N ASP A 315 -6.77 -0.88 -20.02
CA ASP A 315 -8.07 -1.35 -20.47
C ASP A 315 -9.12 -1.25 -19.35
N ASP A 316 -9.16 -0.22 -18.51
CA ASP A 316 -10.24 0.01 -17.52
C ASP A 316 -11.11 1.19 -18.01
N ALA A 317 -12.14 0.89 -18.80
CA ALA A 317 -12.92 1.90 -19.51
C ALA A 317 -13.77 2.79 -18.60
N ASP A 318 -14.05 2.36 -17.36
CA ASP A 318 -14.90 3.08 -16.41
C ASP A 318 -14.20 3.56 -15.13
N ASP A 319 -12.88 3.34 -15.04
CA ASP A 319 -12.00 3.76 -13.95
C ASP A 319 -12.42 3.21 -12.57
N ASP A 320 -13.05 2.03 -12.51
CA ASP A 320 -13.47 1.40 -11.27
C ASP A 320 -12.35 0.61 -10.55
N GLY A 321 -11.22 0.39 -11.25
CA GLY A 321 -10.03 -0.33 -10.83
C GLY A 321 -10.05 -1.83 -11.16
N VAL A 322 -10.95 -2.30 -12.03
CA VAL A 322 -11.01 -3.65 -12.60
C VAL A 322 -10.74 -3.58 -14.11
N PRO A 323 -9.83 -4.40 -14.68
CA PRO A 323 -9.62 -4.45 -16.12
C PRO A 323 -10.87 -4.82 -16.91
N ASP A 324 -11.17 -4.18 -18.04
CA ASP A 324 -12.25 -4.48 -19.01
C ASP A 324 -12.32 -5.99 -19.30
N ALA A 325 -11.17 -6.66 -19.42
CA ALA A 325 -11.09 -8.09 -19.68
C ALA A 325 -11.59 -8.98 -18.53
N ALA A 326 -11.57 -8.46 -17.30
CA ALA A 326 -12.06 -9.08 -16.08
C ALA A 326 -13.35 -8.41 -15.56
N ASP A 327 -13.69 -7.22 -16.06
CA ASP A 327 -14.79 -6.41 -15.62
C ASP A 327 -16.09 -6.94 -16.23
N THR A 328 -17.00 -7.31 -15.33
CA THR A 328 -18.31 -7.82 -15.72
C THR A 328 -19.32 -6.68 -15.94
N CYS A 329 -18.91 -5.43 -15.74
CA CYS A 329 -19.72 -4.24 -15.49
C CYS A 329 -18.99 -2.95 -15.93
N GLY A 330 -18.52 -2.84 -17.17
CA GLY A 330 -17.69 -1.74 -17.70
C GLY A 330 -18.31 -0.35 -17.85
N LYS A 331 -19.31 0.00 -17.03
CA LYS A 331 -19.90 1.35 -16.87
C LYS A 331 -20.37 1.64 -15.44
N THR A 332 -19.48 1.42 -14.49
CA THR A 332 -19.70 1.61 -13.07
C THR A 332 -19.79 3.09 -12.70
N PRO A 333 -20.70 3.50 -11.78
CA PRO A 333 -20.75 4.89 -11.36
C PRO A 333 -19.41 5.36 -10.78
N PRO A 334 -18.88 6.52 -11.19
CA PRO A 334 -17.58 7.00 -10.74
C PRO A 334 -17.46 7.04 -9.21
N GLY A 335 -16.47 6.33 -8.66
CA GLY A 335 -16.21 6.25 -7.23
C GLY A 335 -17.10 5.26 -6.45
N ALA A 336 -17.87 4.41 -7.15
CA ALA A 336 -18.57 3.29 -6.52
C ALA A 336 -17.60 2.21 -6.02
N ASN A 337 -17.99 1.50 -4.96
CA ASN A 337 -17.28 0.31 -4.53
C ASN A 337 -17.73 -0.88 -5.36
N VAL A 338 -16.77 -1.56 -5.99
CA VAL A 338 -17.01 -2.71 -6.86
C VAL A 338 -16.46 -4.00 -6.25
N TRP A 339 -17.06 -5.14 -6.62
CA TRP A 339 -16.50 -6.43 -6.25
C TRP A 339 -15.17 -6.64 -6.98
N ARG A 340 -14.16 -7.16 -6.28
CA ARG A 340 -12.81 -7.36 -6.83
C ARG A 340 -12.53 -8.80 -7.27
N GLU A 341 -13.46 -9.72 -7.01
CA GLU A 341 -13.36 -11.13 -7.33
C GLU A 341 -14.75 -11.78 -7.40
N GLY A 342 -14.82 -12.99 -7.96
CA GLY A 342 -16.07 -13.76 -8.10
C GLY A 342 -16.91 -13.36 -9.32
N GLU A 343 -18.15 -13.87 -9.41
CA GLU A 343 -19.03 -13.70 -10.58
C GLU A 343 -19.52 -12.26 -10.83
N TRP A 344 -19.21 -11.34 -9.92
CA TRP A 344 -19.64 -9.94 -9.92
C TRP A 344 -18.47 -8.96 -9.97
N ILE A 345 -17.25 -9.44 -10.26
CA ILE A 345 -16.05 -8.61 -10.38
C ILE A 345 -16.31 -7.40 -11.31
N GLY A 346 -15.98 -6.20 -10.84
CA GLY A 346 -16.24 -4.92 -11.52
C GLY A 346 -17.65 -4.33 -11.33
N CYS A 347 -18.57 -5.04 -10.67
CA CYS A 347 -19.92 -4.50 -10.44
C CYS A 347 -20.05 -3.75 -9.12
N ALA A 348 -20.72 -2.60 -9.12
CA ALA A 348 -21.20 -1.97 -7.89
C ALA A 348 -22.44 -2.68 -7.33
N THR A 349 -22.73 -2.43 -6.05
CA THR A 349 -23.95 -2.97 -5.41
C THR A 349 -25.21 -2.48 -6.14
N GLY A 350 -25.97 -3.41 -6.71
CA GLY A 350 -27.19 -3.10 -7.47
C GLY A 350 -26.96 -2.74 -8.94
N GLN A 351 -25.72 -2.76 -9.42
CA GLN A 351 -25.38 -2.61 -10.84
C GLN A 351 -25.64 -3.90 -11.60
N ARG A 352 -25.98 -3.78 -12.89
CA ARG A 352 -26.20 -4.90 -13.80
C ARG A 352 -24.92 -5.20 -14.57
N ARG A 353 -24.68 -6.50 -14.83
CA ARG A 353 -23.58 -6.98 -15.67
C ARG A 353 -23.78 -6.55 -17.12
N ASP A 354 -22.70 -6.13 -17.79
CA ASP A 354 -22.68 -5.71 -19.18
C ASP A 354 -23.00 -6.85 -20.15
N SER A 355 -22.63 -8.07 -19.75
CA SER A 355 -23.04 -9.31 -20.38
C SER A 355 -23.77 -10.16 -19.36
N GLY A 356 -25.11 -10.13 -19.40
CA GLY A 356 -25.90 -11.14 -18.72
C GLY A 356 -25.49 -12.55 -19.18
N PRO A 357 -25.78 -13.61 -18.40
CA PRO A 357 -25.37 -15.01 -18.66
C PRO A 357 -25.90 -15.62 -19.97
N TRP A 358 -26.53 -14.81 -20.83
CA TRP A 358 -27.23 -15.23 -22.02
C TRP A 358 -26.61 -14.78 -23.34
N GLY A 359 -25.53 -13.97 -23.32
CA GLY A 359 -24.74 -13.62 -24.50
C GLY A 359 -25.58 -13.34 -25.75
N GLY A 360 -26.03 -12.10 -25.92
CA GLY A 360 -26.85 -11.70 -27.07
C GLY A 360 -27.19 -10.20 -27.04
N ALA A 361 -27.80 -9.72 -28.12
CA ALA A 361 -28.41 -8.38 -28.14
C ALA A 361 -29.50 -8.30 -27.05
N ASP A 362 -29.63 -7.15 -26.41
CA ASP A 362 -30.62 -6.79 -25.40
C ASP A 362 -31.13 -5.40 -25.78
N ALA A 363 -32.22 -5.37 -26.56
CA ALA A 363 -32.69 -4.20 -27.28
C ALA A 363 -33.32 -3.13 -26.39
N ASP A 364 -33.85 -3.51 -25.22
CA ASP A 364 -34.45 -2.61 -24.25
C ASP A 364 -33.63 -2.40 -22.96
N ALA A 365 -32.48 -3.07 -22.86
CA ALA A 365 -31.48 -2.94 -21.81
C ALA A 365 -32.04 -3.28 -20.42
N ASP A 366 -32.95 -4.25 -20.35
CA ASP A 366 -33.58 -4.67 -19.10
C ASP A 366 -32.81 -5.79 -18.37
N GLY A 367 -31.72 -6.28 -18.97
CA GLY A 367 -30.84 -7.30 -18.44
C GLY A 367 -31.17 -8.73 -18.91
N VAL A 368 -32.08 -8.89 -19.88
CA VAL A 368 -32.42 -10.16 -20.52
C VAL A 368 -32.18 -10.06 -22.02
N ALA A 369 -31.33 -10.93 -22.57
CA ALA A 369 -31.05 -10.92 -24.01
C ALA A 369 -32.32 -11.19 -24.84
N ASP A 370 -32.47 -10.53 -25.99
CA ASP A 370 -33.59 -10.59 -26.95
C ASP A 370 -34.05 -12.02 -27.25
N GLY A 371 -33.09 -12.95 -27.37
CA GLY A 371 -33.39 -14.37 -27.67
C GLY A 371 -34.08 -15.12 -26.53
N LYS A 372 -34.15 -14.53 -25.34
CA LYS A 372 -34.83 -15.05 -24.15
C LYS A 372 -35.89 -14.11 -23.60
N ASP A 373 -35.77 -12.83 -23.88
CA ASP A 373 -36.71 -11.81 -23.46
C ASP A 373 -38.11 -12.08 -24.03
N ARG A 374 -39.11 -12.00 -23.15
CA ARG A 374 -40.54 -12.14 -23.48
C ARG A 374 -41.24 -10.80 -23.62
N CYS A 375 -40.51 -9.70 -23.48
CA CYS A 375 -41.03 -8.37 -23.23
C CYS A 375 -40.05 -7.30 -23.75
N SER A 376 -39.84 -7.24 -25.06
CA SER A 376 -38.84 -6.42 -25.81
C SER A 376 -38.86 -4.90 -25.64
N LYS A 377 -39.66 -4.35 -24.72
CA LYS A 377 -39.80 -2.91 -24.42
C LYS A 377 -40.09 -2.65 -22.95
N THR A 378 -39.32 -3.25 -22.08
CA THR A 378 -39.38 -3.01 -20.65
C THR A 378 -38.99 -1.55 -20.32
N PRO A 379 -39.70 -0.89 -19.38
CA PRO A 379 -39.33 0.45 -18.95
C PRO A 379 -37.90 0.52 -18.37
N PRO A 380 -37.08 1.52 -18.75
CA PRO A 380 -35.71 1.63 -18.27
C PRO A 380 -35.62 1.64 -16.73
N GLY A 381 -34.75 0.79 -16.18
CA GLY A 381 -34.53 0.67 -14.73
C GLY A 381 -35.62 -0.11 -13.98
N ALA A 382 -36.64 -0.63 -14.67
CA ALA A 382 -37.62 -1.51 -14.03
C ALA A 382 -36.98 -2.85 -13.63
N PRO A 383 -37.32 -3.41 -12.45
CA PRO A 383 -36.98 -4.78 -12.12
C PRO A 383 -37.74 -5.76 -13.03
N VAL A 384 -37.03 -6.74 -13.60
CA VAL A 384 -37.61 -7.77 -14.46
C VAL A 384 -37.48 -9.17 -13.86
N TRP A 385 -38.36 -10.09 -14.28
CA TRP A 385 -38.16 -11.50 -13.97
C TRP A 385 -36.97 -12.04 -14.77
N THR A 386 -36.09 -12.78 -14.11
CA THR A 386 -34.86 -13.31 -14.73
C THR A 386 -34.97 -14.79 -15.12
N HIS A 387 -36.10 -15.44 -14.80
CA HIS A 387 -36.36 -16.86 -15.06
C HIS A 387 -37.87 -17.11 -15.25
N GLY A 388 -38.23 -18.24 -15.88
CA GLY A 388 -39.62 -18.66 -16.06
C GLY A 388 -40.31 -18.07 -17.29
N GLU A 389 -41.63 -18.22 -17.38
CA GLU A 389 -42.43 -17.81 -18.56
C GLU A 389 -42.54 -16.30 -18.78
N TRP A 390 -42.09 -15.51 -17.80
CA TRP A 390 -42.13 -14.05 -17.80
C TRP A 390 -40.73 -13.42 -17.81
N ILE A 391 -39.70 -14.21 -18.14
CA ILE A 391 -38.32 -13.72 -18.22
C ILE A 391 -38.25 -12.47 -19.14
N GLY A 392 -37.67 -11.38 -18.64
CA GLY A 392 -37.58 -10.07 -19.31
C GLY A 392 -38.80 -9.16 -19.14
N CYS A 393 -39.84 -9.56 -18.41
CA CYS A 393 -40.99 -8.66 -18.19
C CYS A 393 -40.86 -7.87 -16.89
N ALA A 394 -41.33 -6.62 -16.86
CA ALA A 394 -41.58 -5.87 -15.62
C ALA A 394 -42.98 -6.13 -15.06
N ALA A 395 -43.17 -5.82 -13.78
CA ALA A 395 -44.46 -5.98 -13.11
C ALA A 395 -45.59 -5.22 -13.82
N GLY A 396 -46.60 -5.98 -14.30
CA GLY A 396 -47.76 -5.42 -15.03
C GLY A 396 -47.54 -5.19 -16.52
N GLN A 397 -46.36 -5.53 -17.06
CA GLN A 397 -46.10 -5.51 -18.49
C GLN A 397 -46.77 -6.69 -19.19
N LEU A 398 -47.24 -6.46 -20.43
CA LEU A 398 -47.75 -7.51 -21.29
C LEU A 398 -46.58 -8.15 -22.05
N ARG A 399 -46.60 -9.48 -22.14
CA ARG A 399 -45.68 -10.21 -23.00
C ARG A 399 -45.87 -9.88 -24.46
N ASP A 400 -44.79 -9.93 -25.20
CA ASP A 400 -44.81 -9.94 -26.65
C ASP A 400 -45.59 -11.16 -27.16
N ALA A 401 -46.27 -10.96 -28.29
CA ALA A 401 -47.18 -11.93 -28.89
C ALA A 401 -46.45 -13.11 -29.56
#